data_AF-A0A6A4T7I8-F1
#
_entry.id   AF-A0A6A4T7I8-F1
#
_cell.length_a   1.000
_cell.length_b   1.000
_cell.length_c   1.000
_cell.angle_alpha   90.00
_cell.angle_beta   90.00
_cell.angle_gamma   90.00
#
_symmetry.space_group_name_H-M   'P 1'
#
loop_
_entity.id
_entity.type
_entity.pdbx_description
1 polymer ?
#
loop_
_entity_poly.entity_id
_entity_poly.type
_entity_poly.pdbx_seq_one_letter_code
_entity_poly.pdbx_strand_id
1 'polypeptide(L)'
;MYQVWLFSMQPLSMHHGMLSFSHTERVANKLNLIQKVNMDELYDECTTANTILKGLRGGTEDEWKSKDVAARWVALFKVADLPNILSIISHILNIPASTGYVERIFSRMNNKLSDSRNRCPVELMRSELLITLNFEQSCSEFYCSVLKDKRLLSAARSDKNYTWKTM
;
A
#
# COMPACT_ATOMS: atom_id res chain seq x y z
N MET A 1 -16.92 7.99 7.54
CA MET A 1 -15.65 8.49 8.11
C MET A 1 -14.95 7.30 8.75
N TYR A 2 -14.09 6.60 8.01
CA TYR A 2 -13.48 5.37 8.48
C TYR A 2 -12.34 5.73 9.45
N GLN A 3 -12.56 5.52 10.74
CA GLN A 3 -11.51 5.68 11.75
C GLN A 3 -10.47 4.57 11.57
N VAL A 4 -9.52 4.88 10.68
CA VAL A 4 -8.11 4.51 10.65
C VAL A 4 -7.67 3.86 11.97
N TRP A 5 -7.68 2.53 12.04
CA TRP A 5 -7.13 1.75 13.18
C TRP A 5 -5.70 2.19 13.54
N LEU A 6 -4.98 2.76 12.57
CA LEU A 6 -3.70 3.46 12.71
C LEU A 6 -3.73 4.63 13.73
N PHE A 7 -4.86 5.30 13.97
CA PHE A 7 -5.01 6.27 15.07
C PHE A 7 -4.91 5.62 16.45
N SER A 8 -5.27 4.33 16.57
CA SER A 8 -5.08 3.57 17.82
C SER A 8 -3.60 3.20 18.05
N MET A 9 -2.76 3.31 17.02
CA MET A 9 -1.30 3.21 17.13
C MET A 9 -0.69 4.60 17.33
N GLN A 10 -1.05 5.25 18.43
CA GLN A 10 -0.77 6.67 18.64
C GLN A 10 0.69 7.14 18.47
N PRO A 11 1.78 6.37 18.70
CA PRO A 11 3.10 6.89 18.32
C PRO A 11 3.33 6.88 16.80
N LEU A 12 2.81 5.87 16.08
CA LEU A 12 3.05 5.72 14.63
C LEU A 12 2.16 6.62 13.77
N SER A 13 1.04 7.09 14.33
CA SER A 13 0.22 8.12 13.69
C SER A 13 0.98 9.44 13.52
N MET A 14 2.01 9.70 14.34
CA MET A 14 2.76 10.96 14.43
C MET A 14 1.87 12.22 14.58
N HIS A 15 0.65 12.03 15.08
CA HIS A 15 -0.32 13.10 15.27
C HIS A 15 -0.08 13.83 16.60
N HIS A 16 0.30 13.07 17.63
CA HIS A 16 0.68 13.59 18.93
C HIS A 16 1.90 12.80 19.43
N GLY A 17 2.79 13.45 20.17
CA GLY A 17 3.88 12.77 20.86
C GLY A 17 5.06 12.35 19.97
N MET A 18 6.02 11.69 20.61
CA MET A 18 7.25 11.16 20.01
C MET A 18 7.07 9.68 19.66
N LEU A 19 7.87 9.17 18.72
CA LEU A 19 8.01 7.74 18.52
C LEU A 19 8.57 7.10 19.80
N SER A 20 8.00 5.97 20.16
CA SER A 20 8.38 5.22 21.36
C SER A 20 8.91 3.86 20.92
N PHE A 21 10.17 3.56 21.26
CA PHE A 21 10.79 2.28 20.90
C PHE A 21 9.94 1.09 21.33
N SER A 22 9.48 1.07 22.59
CA SER A 22 8.65 -0.03 23.11
C SER A 22 7.34 -0.21 22.33
N HIS A 23 6.75 0.87 21.83
CA HIS A 23 5.58 0.76 20.96
C HIS A 23 5.93 0.23 19.57
N THR A 24 7.01 0.72 18.97
CA THR A 24 7.47 0.30 17.64
C THR A 24 7.89 -1.18 17.66
N GLU A 25 8.62 -1.60 18.70
CA GLU A 25 8.99 -2.99 18.99
C GLU A 25 7.74 -3.88 19.14
N ARG A 26 6.76 -3.46 19.95
CA ARG A 26 5.51 -4.22 20.12
C ARG A 26 4.78 -4.39 18.79
N VAL A 27 4.80 -3.40 17.91
CA VAL A 27 4.20 -3.48 16.58
C VAL A 27 4.99 -4.43 15.68
N ALA A 28 6.32 -4.33 15.66
CA ALA A 28 7.18 -5.24 14.92
C ALA A 28 6.96 -6.71 15.35
N ASN A 29 6.83 -6.96 16.66
CA ASN A 29 6.51 -8.26 17.23
C ASN A 29 5.14 -8.77 16.74
N LYS A 30 4.09 -7.95 16.83
CA LYS A 30 2.73 -8.33 16.38
C LYS A 30 2.65 -8.58 14.87
N LEU A 31 3.45 -7.89 14.07
CA LEU A 31 3.52 -8.07 12.62
C LEU A 31 4.50 -9.17 12.21
N ASN A 32 5.12 -9.87 13.17
CA ASN A 32 6.12 -10.91 12.95
C ASN A 32 7.30 -10.43 12.07
N LEU A 33 7.76 -9.20 12.31
CA LEU A 33 8.86 -8.56 11.57
C LEU A 33 10.21 -8.67 12.28
N ILE A 34 10.27 -9.38 13.41
CA ILE A 34 11.45 -9.49 14.29
C ILE A 34 12.68 -10.04 13.53
N GLN A 35 12.47 -10.93 12.56
CA GLN A 35 13.56 -11.50 11.76
C GLN A 35 14.05 -10.58 10.64
N LYS A 36 13.29 -9.52 10.33
CA LYS A 36 13.57 -8.56 9.24
C LYS A 36 14.06 -7.21 9.75
N VAL A 37 13.95 -6.96 11.04
CA VAL A 37 14.22 -5.68 11.69
C VAL A 37 15.29 -5.88 12.74
N ASN A 38 16.37 -5.09 12.66
CA ASN A 38 17.37 -5.03 13.71
C ASN A 38 16.84 -4.17 14.86
N MET A 39 16.63 -4.77 16.03
CA MET A 39 16.04 -4.08 17.19
C MET A 39 16.97 -3.06 17.83
N ASP A 40 18.29 -3.29 17.78
CA ASP A 40 19.27 -2.34 18.33
C ASP A 40 19.30 -1.07 17.46
N GLU A 41 19.41 -1.25 16.14
CA GLU A 41 19.32 -0.13 15.19
C GLU A 41 17.95 0.56 15.22
N LEU A 42 16.87 -0.18 15.45
CA LEU A 42 15.52 0.40 15.57
C LEU A 42 15.42 1.40 16.73
N TYR A 43 16.14 1.16 17.84
CA TYR A 43 16.19 2.10 18.96
C TYR A 43 16.85 3.42 18.53
N ASP A 44 18.01 3.33 17.87
CA ASP A 44 18.74 4.49 17.37
C ASP A 44 17.94 5.25 16.30
N GLU A 45 17.25 4.53 15.41
CA GLU A 45 16.33 5.12 14.44
C GLU A 45 15.18 5.86 15.12
N CYS A 46 14.61 5.32 16.21
CA CYS A 46 13.55 6.01 16.96
C CYS A 46 14.04 7.32 17.58
N THR A 47 15.25 7.36 18.12
CA THR A 47 15.83 8.60 18.70
C THR A 47 16.14 9.64 17.62
N THR A 48 16.70 9.19 16.50
CA THR A 48 16.99 10.02 15.32
C THR A 48 15.72 10.64 14.75
N ALA A 49 14.71 9.80 14.50
CA ALA A 49 13.42 10.23 13.99
C ALA A 49 12.76 11.28 14.91
N ASN A 50 12.82 11.09 16.22
CA ASN A 50 12.28 12.04 17.19
C ASN A 50 12.97 13.40 17.17
N THR A 51 14.28 13.43 16.96
CA THR A 51 15.05 14.67 16.82
C THR A 51 14.60 15.45 15.58
N ILE A 52 14.42 14.75 14.47
CA ILE A 52 13.99 15.34 13.20
C ILE A 52 12.52 15.79 13.28
N LEU A 53 11.65 14.99 13.91
CA LEU A 53 10.24 15.33 14.10
C LEU A 53 10.06 16.61 14.91
N LYS A 54 10.92 16.91 15.89
CA LYS A 54 10.90 18.20 16.61
C LYS A 54 11.13 19.38 15.65
N GLY A 55 12.06 19.24 14.71
CA GLY A 55 12.33 20.26 13.69
C GLY A 55 11.20 20.40 12.68
N LEU A 56 10.68 19.28 12.16
CA LEU A 56 9.58 19.27 11.17
C LEU A 56 8.26 19.82 11.74
N ARG A 57 8.05 19.70 13.05
CA ARG A 57 6.87 20.25 13.75
C ARG A 57 6.99 21.73 14.12
N GLY A 58 8.13 22.36 13.87
CA GLY A 58 8.35 23.78 14.20
C GLY A 58 7.52 24.78 13.38
N GLY A 59 6.74 24.34 12.38
CA GLY A 59 5.73 25.16 11.70
C GLY A 59 4.45 25.34 12.54
N THR A 60 3.37 25.90 11.96
CA THR A 60 2.07 25.94 12.64
C THR A 60 1.60 24.52 12.92
N GLU A 61 1.35 24.21 14.20
CA GLU A 61 0.99 22.86 14.66
C GLU A 61 -0.27 22.31 13.93
N ASP A 62 -1.13 23.22 13.47
CA ASP A 62 -2.32 22.94 12.68
C ASP A 62 -2.00 22.41 11.28
N GLU A 63 -0.93 22.91 10.61
CA GLU A 63 -0.53 22.42 9.29
C GLU A 63 0.00 20.98 9.38
N TRP A 64 0.79 20.67 10.42
CA TRP A 64 1.30 19.31 10.62
C TRP A 64 0.17 18.31 10.91
N LYS A 65 -0.79 18.69 11.77
CA LYS A 65 -1.96 17.86 12.11
C LYS A 65 -2.89 17.65 10.92
N SER A 66 -2.96 18.60 9.98
CA SER A 66 -3.77 18.48 8.77
C SER A 66 -3.26 17.44 7.77
N LYS A 67 -1.98 17.06 7.85
CA LYS A 67 -1.37 16.10 6.91
C LYS A 67 -1.85 14.67 7.17
N ASP A 68 -2.09 13.93 6.09
CA ASP A 68 -2.32 12.49 6.18
C ASP A 68 -1.12 11.76 6.82
N VAL A 69 -1.36 10.60 7.43
CA VAL A 69 -0.32 9.79 8.09
C VAL A 69 0.80 9.42 7.11
N ALA A 70 0.46 9.01 5.88
CA ALA A 70 1.45 8.65 4.88
C ALA A 70 2.33 9.86 4.49
N ALA A 71 1.72 11.03 4.31
CA ALA A 71 2.43 12.25 3.97
C ALA A 71 3.44 12.66 5.06
N ARG A 72 3.10 12.44 6.34
CA ARG A 72 4.02 12.71 7.46
C ARG A 72 5.20 11.75 7.48
N TRP A 73 4.99 10.46 7.19
CA TRP A 73 6.08 9.49 7.06
C TRP A 73 6.99 9.80 5.88
N VAL A 74 6.42 10.18 4.73
CA VAL A 74 7.19 10.61 3.55
C VAL A 74 8.05 11.84 3.87
N ALA A 75 7.55 12.80 4.64
CA ALA A 75 8.33 13.96 5.04
C ALA A 75 9.56 13.58 5.89
N LEU A 76 9.43 12.58 6.78
CA LEU A 76 10.53 12.08 7.59
C LEU A 76 11.57 11.32 6.75
N PHE A 77 11.13 10.36 5.91
CA PHE A 77 12.03 9.54 5.08
C PHE A 77 12.76 10.33 3.99
N LYS A 78 12.28 11.53 3.64
CA LYS A 78 13.03 12.44 2.76
C LYS A 78 14.27 13.04 3.41
N VAL A 79 14.32 13.07 4.74
CA VAL A 79 15.38 13.75 5.51
C VAL A 79 16.26 12.75 6.28
N ALA A 80 15.76 11.53 6.51
CA ALA A 80 16.42 10.50 7.28
C ALA A 80 16.37 9.15 6.57
N ASP A 81 17.50 8.43 6.59
CA ASP A 81 17.53 7.02 6.25
C ASP A 81 17.25 6.20 7.52
N LEU A 82 16.10 5.53 7.54
CA LEU A 82 15.56 4.80 8.69
C LEU A 82 15.00 3.45 8.22
N PRO A 83 15.87 2.52 7.77
CA PRO A 83 15.45 1.30 7.07
C PRO A 83 14.56 0.39 7.92
N ASN A 84 14.81 0.29 9.23
CA ASN A 84 14.04 -0.56 10.13
C ASN A 84 12.63 0.00 10.37
N ILE A 85 12.52 1.30 10.64
CA ILE A 85 11.24 2.00 10.75
C ILE A 85 10.50 1.96 9.41
N LEU A 86 11.18 2.18 8.28
CA LEU A 86 10.58 2.10 6.95
C LEU A 86 9.96 0.73 6.70
N SER A 87 10.69 -0.35 7.00
CA SER A 87 10.18 -1.73 6.88
C SER A 87 8.87 -1.92 7.65
N ILE A 88 8.81 -1.45 8.90
CA ILE A 88 7.61 -1.54 9.74
C ILE A 88 6.45 -0.71 9.16
N ILE A 89 6.72 0.56 8.82
CA ILE A 89 5.70 1.49 8.32
C ILE A 89 5.14 1.04 6.96
N SER A 90 5.98 0.55 6.06
CA SER A 90 5.54 0.00 4.77
C SER A 90 4.59 -1.17 4.96
N HIS A 91 4.83 -2.07 5.92
CA HIS A 91 3.89 -3.16 6.22
C HIS A 91 2.56 -2.63 6.75
N ILE A 92 2.62 -1.67 7.69
CA ILE A 92 1.42 -1.10 8.30
C ILE A 92 0.54 -0.38 7.28
N LEU A 93 1.13 0.48 6.44
CA LEU A 93 0.39 1.27 5.46
C LEU A 93 -0.15 0.43 4.30
N ASN A 94 0.41 -0.76 4.07
CA ASN A 94 -0.12 -1.73 3.10
C ASN A 94 -1.36 -2.50 3.63
N ILE A 95 -1.68 -2.40 4.92
CA ILE A 95 -2.89 -3.02 5.46
C ILE A 95 -4.05 -2.04 5.25
N PRO A 96 -5.07 -2.40 4.43
CA PRO A 96 -6.19 -1.52 4.17
C PRO A 96 -6.95 -1.22 5.47
N ALA A 97 -7.26 0.05 5.70
CA ALA A 97 -7.90 0.51 6.93
C ALA A 97 -9.37 0.09 7.07
N SER A 98 -10.00 -0.40 6.01
CA SER A 98 -11.37 -0.89 6.02
C SER A 98 -11.57 -2.05 5.05
N THR A 99 -12.61 -2.83 5.31
CA THR A 99 -13.11 -3.86 4.39
C THR A 99 -13.74 -3.26 3.14
N GLY A 100 -14.05 -1.96 3.12
CA GLY A 100 -14.74 -1.31 1.99
C GLY A 100 -14.01 -1.39 0.65
N TYR A 101 -12.68 -1.56 0.64
CA TYR A 101 -11.96 -1.87 -0.60
C TYR A 101 -12.28 -3.30 -1.08
N VAL A 102 -12.21 -4.29 -0.19
CA VAL A 102 -12.53 -5.69 -0.47
C VAL A 102 -14.01 -5.86 -0.83
N GLU A 103 -14.92 -5.18 -0.14
CA GLU A 103 -16.35 -5.19 -0.44
C GLU A 103 -16.66 -4.64 -1.83
N ARG A 104 -15.95 -3.59 -2.28
CA ARG A 104 -16.05 -3.09 -3.66
C ARG A 104 -15.60 -4.14 -4.68
N ILE A 105 -14.53 -4.88 -4.37
CA ILE A 105 -14.09 -6.00 -5.21
C ILE A 105 -15.18 -7.07 -5.26
N PHE A 106 -15.73 -7.48 -4.12
CA PHE A 106 -16.80 -8.49 -4.07
C PHE A 106 -18.09 -8.03 -4.74
N SER A 107 -18.46 -6.76 -4.64
CA SER A 107 -19.60 -6.20 -5.38
C SER A 107 -19.39 -6.31 -6.89
N ARG A 108 -18.20 -5.94 -7.39
CA ARG A 108 -17.84 -6.09 -8.80
C ARG A 108 -17.83 -7.55 -9.25
N MET A 109 -17.28 -8.45 -8.42
CA MET A 109 -17.32 -9.90 -8.66
C MET A 109 -18.74 -10.43 -8.75
N ASN A 110 -19.60 -10.09 -7.77
CA ASN A 110 -20.96 -10.58 -7.70
C ASN A 110 -21.78 -10.13 -8.91
N ASN A 111 -21.66 -8.87 -9.34
CA ASN A 111 -22.34 -8.38 -10.54
C ASN A 111 -21.99 -9.21 -11.80
N LYS A 112 -20.73 -9.65 -11.91
CA LYS A 112 -20.26 -10.46 -13.04
C LYS A 112 -20.66 -11.93 -12.93
N LEU A 113 -20.81 -12.44 -11.71
CA LEU A 113 -21.17 -13.83 -11.44
C LEU A 113 -22.69 -14.06 -11.47
N SER A 114 -23.49 -13.05 -11.10
CA SER A 114 -24.95 -13.12 -11.05
C SER A 114 -25.63 -12.94 -12.40
N ASP A 115 -24.88 -12.58 -13.46
CA ASP A 115 -25.44 -12.36 -14.78
C ASP A 115 -25.83 -13.70 -15.40
N SER A 116 -27.13 -13.97 -15.40
CA SER A 116 -27.78 -15.28 -15.56
C SER A 116 -27.68 -15.92 -16.95
N ARG A 117 -26.78 -15.44 -17.82
CA ARG A 117 -26.71 -15.83 -19.24
C ARG A 117 -25.44 -16.55 -19.67
N ASN A 118 -24.37 -16.54 -18.89
CA ASN A 118 -23.22 -17.43 -19.07
C ASN A 118 -22.30 -17.28 -17.86
N ARG A 119 -22.01 -18.33 -17.09
CA ARG A 119 -21.04 -18.23 -15.99
C ARG A 119 -19.68 -17.82 -16.58
N CYS A 120 -19.23 -16.60 -16.28
CA CYS A 120 -17.90 -16.15 -16.64
C CYS A 120 -16.85 -17.04 -15.94
N PRO A 121 -15.84 -17.58 -16.65
CA PRO A 121 -14.77 -18.34 -16.02
C PRO A 121 -14.06 -17.51 -14.94
N VAL A 122 -13.67 -18.16 -13.84
CA VAL A 122 -12.99 -17.50 -12.71
C VAL A 122 -11.72 -16.77 -13.14
N GLU A 123 -10.95 -17.37 -14.06
CA GLU A 123 -9.73 -16.75 -14.59
C GLU A 123 -10.00 -15.47 -15.39
N LEU A 124 -11.11 -15.43 -16.14
CA LEU A 124 -11.50 -14.24 -16.89
C LEU A 124 -11.98 -13.14 -15.94
N MET A 125 -12.79 -13.49 -14.93
CA MET A 125 -13.21 -12.54 -13.89
C MET A 125 -12.00 -11.97 -13.14
N ARG A 126 -11.03 -12.82 -12.76
CA ARG A 126 -9.79 -12.40 -12.09
C ARG A 126 -9.00 -11.42 -12.95
N SER A 127 -8.81 -11.74 -14.23
CA SER A 127 -8.08 -10.89 -15.17
C SER A 127 -8.77 -9.53 -15.38
N GLU A 128 -10.09 -9.52 -15.53
CA GLU A 128 -10.87 -8.29 -15.68
C GLU A 128 -10.78 -7.41 -14.43
N LEU A 129 -10.90 -8.01 -13.24
CA LEU A 129 -10.78 -7.27 -11.97
C LEU A 129 -9.39 -6.67 -11.80
N LEU A 130 -8.33 -7.41 -12.13
CA LEU A 130 -6.96 -6.89 -12.08
C LEU A 130 -6.81 -5.66 -12.97
N ILE A 131 -7.35 -5.69 -14.20
CA ILE A 131 -7.28 -4.54 -15.09
C ILE A 131 -8.11 -3.37 -14.52
N THR A 132 -9.36 -3.63 -14.15
CA THR A 132 -10.30 -2.56 -13.73
C THR A 132 -9.98 -1.95 -12.37
N LEU A 133 -9.18 -2.62 -11.53
CA LEU A 133 -8.79 -2.12 -10.20
C LEU A 133 -7.41 -1.46 -10.18
N ASN A 134 -6.51 -1.82 -11.10
CA ASN A 134 -5.13 -1.31 -11.10
C ASN A 134 -4.87 -0.27 -12.19
N PHE A 135 -5.76 -0.12 -13.17
CA PHE A 135 -5.66 0.93 -14.19
C PHE A 135 -6.80 1.92 -14.01
N GLU A 136 -6.44 3.17 -13.70
CA GLU A 136 -7.40 4.28 -13.56
C GLU A 136 -7.83 4.87 -14.92
N GLN A 137 -7.15 4.44 -15.99
CA GLN A 137 -7.40 4.89 -17.36
C GLN A 137 -8.78 4.43 -17.86
N SER A 138 -9.43 5.29 -18.63
CA SER A 138 -10.57 4.87 -19.45
C SER A 138 -10.13 3.79 -20.47
N CYS A 139 -11.07 3.00 -20.99
CA CYS A 139 -10.76 1.99 -22.01
C CYS A 139 -10.01 2.58 -23.22
N SER A 140 -10.34 3.83 -23.62
CA SER A 140 -9.68 4.51 -24.73
C SER A 140 -8.24 4.90 -24.41
N GLU A 141 -8.01 5.43 -23.20
CA GLU A 141 -6.66 5.79 -22.74
C GLU A 141 -5.79 4.55 -22.53
N PHE A 142 -6.37 3.49 -21.96
CA PHE A 142 -5.71 2.20 -21.78
C PHE A 142 -5.35 1.58 -23.14
N TYR A 143 -6.26 1.61 -24.12
CA TYR A 143 -5.95 1.16 -25.46
C TYR A 143 -4.79 1.95 -26.09
N CYS A 144 -4.83 3.28 -25.97
CA CYS A 144 -3.73 4.14 -26.45
C CYS A 144 -2.40 3.86 -25.72
N SER A 145 -2.43 3.53 -24.43
CA SER A 145 -1.22 3.23 -23.65
C SER A 145 -0.63 1.87 -24.03
N VAL A 146 -1.47 0.85 -24.18
CA VAL A 146 -1.08 -0.50 -24.64
C VAL A 146 -0.46 -0.46 -26.03
N LEU A 147 -0.99 0.34 -26.96
CA LEU A 147 -0.43 0.49 -28.31
C LEU A 147 1.01 1.03 -28.32
N LYS A 148 1.40 1.78 -27.29
CA LYS A 148 2.76 2.33 -27.15
C LYS A 148 3.72 1.34 -26.50
N ASP A 149 3.22 0.31 -25.80
CA ASP A 149 4.04 -0.70 -25.14
C ASP A 149 4.39 -1.85 -26.11
N LYS A 150 5.50 -1.68 -26.82
CA LYS A 150 6.02 -2.69 -27.75
C LYS A 150 6.34 -4.03 -27.09
N ARG A 151 6.69 -4.04 -25.79
CA ARG A 151 7.01 -5.28 -25.07
C ARG A 151 5.74 -6.07 -24.82
N LEU A 152 4.70 -5.39 -24.33
CA LEU A 152 3.39 -5.98 -24.13
C LEU A 152 2.80 -6.51 -25.44
N LEU A 153 2.85 -5.73 -26.52
CA LEU A 153 2.37 -6.15 -27.84
C LEU A 153 3.15 -7.35 -28.39
N SER A 154 4.48 -7.38 -28.21
CA SER A 154 5.30 -8.52 -28.60
C SER A 154 4.98 -9.76 -27.79
N ALA A 155 4.72 -9.62 -26.48
CA ALA A 155 4.35 -10.73 -25.62
C ALA A 155 2.95 -11.27 -25.96
N ALA A 156 1.98 -10.38 -26.19
CA ALA A 156 0.62 -10.74 -26.60
C ALA A 156 0.59 -11.43 -27.98
N ARG A 157 1.45 -11.00 -28.92
CA ARG A 157 1.61 -11.67 -30.22
C ARG A 157 2.36 -13.01 -30.11
N SER A 158 3.17 -13.19 -29.06
CA SER A 158 3.94 -14.42 -28.91
C SER A 158 3.01 -15.58 -28.55
N ASP A 159 3.17 -16.71 -29.23
CA ASP A 159 2.40 -17.93 -28.96
C ASP A 159 2.82 -18.62 -27.64
N LYS A 160 3.73 -18.01 -26.86
CA LYS A 160 4.27 -18.58 -25.62
C LYS A 160 3.21 -18.87 -24.56
N ASN A 161 2.06 -18.19 -24.62
CA ASN A 161 0.97 -18.38 -23.68
C ASN A 161 -0.05 -19.43 -24.14
N TYR A 162 0.07 -19.96 -25.36
CA TYR A 162 -0.88 -20.93 -25.94
C TYR A 162 -0.22 -22.30 -26.05
N THR A 163 -0.58 -23.21 -25.13
CA THR A 163 -0.02 -24.56 -25.04
C THR A 163 -0.49 -25.52 -26.15
N TRP A 164 -1.52 -25.16 -26.91
CA TRP A 164 -2.11 -26.03 -27.94
C TRP A 164 -1.35 -26.04 -29.27
N LYS A 165 -0.32 -25.20 -29.46
CA LYS A 165 0.52 -25.16 -30.66
C LYS A 165 1.79 -26.01 -30.57
N THR A 166 2.04 -26.65 -29.42
CA THR A 166 3.23 -27.51 -29.20
C THR A 166 2.93 -29.01 -29.38
N MET A 167 1.79 -29.36 -29.97
CA MET A 167 1.44 -30.71 -30.45
C MET A 167 1.55 -30.76 -31.97
#